data_AF-A0A0B1S6I1-F1
#
_entry.id   AF-A0A0B1S6I1-F1
#
_cell.length_a   1.000
_cell.length_b   1.000
_cell.length_c   1.000
_cell.angle_alpha   90.00
_cell.angle_beta   90.00
_cell.angle_gamma   90.00
#
_symmetry.space_group_name_H-M   'P 1'
#
loop_
_entity.id
_entity.type
_entity.pdbx_description
1 polymer ?
#
loop_
_entity_poly.entity_id
_entity_poly.type
_entity_poly.pdbx_seq_one_letter_code
_entity_poly.pdbx_strand_id
1 'polypeptide(L)'
;MLILFYGFIFTSWLKDMPMFMDPAFDLGTCRKNWWTNVLYINNIIDPNNMCLIISWYLAADFQIYIFSPLLILPFALFGTVIGLAVAVAVLLISAGMISVLTVLFSRSANLTTYH
;
A
#
# COMPACT_ATOMS: atom_id res chain seq x y z
N MET A 1 -11.97 -12.22 12.89
CA MET A 1 -12.29 -13.48 12.19
C MET A 1 -11.86 -13.49 10.73
N LEU A 2 -12.08 -12.42 9.95
CA LEU A 2 -11.53 -12.28 8.58
C LEU A 2 -10.00 -12.37 8.50
N ILE A 3 -9.28 -11.82 9.47
CA ILE A 3 -7.80 -11.76 9.48
C ILE A 3 -7.16 -13.15 9.64
N LEU A 4 -7.75 -14.05 10.43
CA LEU A 4 -7.23 -15.42 10.61
C LEU A 4 -7.55 -16.30 9.40
N PHE A 5 -8.73 -16.12 8.80
CA PHE A 5 -9.12 -16.81 7.57
C PHE A 5 -8.22 -16.40 6.40
N TYR A 6 -8.00 -15.09 6.21
CA TYR A 6 -7.11 -14.60 5.16
C TYR A 6 -5.63 -14.92 5.45
N GLY A 7 -5.16 -14.81 6.69
CA GLY A 7 -3.77 -15.09 7.03
C GLY A 7 -3.37 -16.56 6.87
N PHE A 8 -4.23 -17.51 7.29
CA PHE A 8 -3.88 -18.94 7.34
C PHE A 8 -4.37 -19.73 6.12
N ILE A 9 -5.59 -19.46 5.63
CA ILE A 9 -6.15 -20.18 4.48
C ILE A 9 -5.63 -19.61 3.18
N PHE A 10 -5.59 -18.29 3.01
CA PHE A 10 -5.13 -17.67 1.77
C PHE A 10 -3.65 -17.95 1.49
N THR A 11 -2.78 -17.87 2.50
CA THR A 11 -1.34 -18.14 2.33
C THR A 11 -1.05 -19.62 2.02
N SER A 12 -1.83 -20.54 2.59
CA SER A 12 -1.75 -21.96 2.28
C SER A 12 -2.27 -22.25 0.87
N TRP A 13 -3.30 -21.54 0.42
CA TRP A 13 -3.88 -21.69 -0.93
C TRP A 13 -3.02 -21.06 -2.03
N LEU A 14 -2.34 -19.95 -1.72
CA LEU A 14 -1.39 -19.29 -2.63
C LEU A 14 -0.11 -20.09 -2.86
N LYS A 15 0.27 -20.97 -1.93
CA LYS A 15 1.40 -21.88 -2.10
C LYS A 15 1.24 -22.83 -3.29
N ASP A 16 -0.01 -23.17 -3.63
CA ASP A 16 -0.37 -24.10 -4.70
C ASP A 16 -0.91 -23.36 -5.96
N MET A 17 -0.72 -22.03 -6.04
CA MET A 17 -1.15 -21.24 -7.19
C MET A 17 -0.27 -21.50 -8.42
N PRO A 18 -0.77 -21.40 -9.67
CA PRO A 18 -0.02 -21.82 -10.85
C PRO A 18 1.20 -20.93 -11.14
N MET A 19 2.25 -21.53 -11.74
CA MET A 19 3.59 -20.95 -12.00
C MET A 19 3.65 -19.60 -12.74
N PHE A 20 2.57 -19.06 -13.28
CA PHE A 20 2.61 -17.73 -13.91
C PHE A 20 2.68 -16.57 -12.90
N MET A 21 2.49 -16.84 -11.61
CA MET A 21 2.68 -15.88 -10.51
C MET A 21 4.05 -15.97 -9.83
N ASP A 22 4.97 -16.81 -10.31
CA ASP A 22 6.28 -17.09 -9.69
C ASP A 22 7.10 -15.82 -9.30
N PRO A 23 7.23 -14.76 -10.14
CA PRO A 23 7.96 -13.56 -9.71
C PRO A 23 7.25 -12.74 -8.63
N ALA A 24 5.97 -13.02 -8.34
CA ALA A 24 5.19 -12.35 -7.30
C ALA A 24 5.27 -13.05 -5.94
N PHE A 25 5.92 -14.22 -5.85
CA PHE A 25 5.98 -15.04 -4.63
C PHE A 25 7.38 -15.62 -4.39
N ASP A 26 8.31 -14.76 -3.96
CA ASP A 26 9.62 -15.21 -3.47
C ASP A 26 9.49 -15.71 -2.01
N LEU A 27 9.67 -17.02 -1.82
CA LEU A 27 9.63 -17.68 -0.51
C LEU A 27 10.65 -17.11 0.50
N GLY A 28 11.82 -16.65 0.03
CA GLY A 28 12.86 -16.05 0.87
C GLY A 28 12.42 -14.69 1.41
N THR A 29 11.97 -13.82 0.50
CA THR A 29 11.38 -12.53 0.83
C THR A 29 10.14 -12.68 1.71
N CYS A 30 9.29 -13.67 1.44
CA CYS A 30 8.08 -13.89 2.21
C CYS A 30 8.34 -14.33 3.65
N ARG A 31 9.31 -15.21 3.88
CA ARG A 31 9.68 -15.62 5.26
C ARG A 31 10.20 -14.45 6.10
N LYS A 32 10.79 -13.44 5.47
CA LYS A 32 11.27 -12.22 6.14
C LYS A 32 10.15 -11.20 6.36
N ASN A 33 9.28 -11.02 5.37
CA ASN A 33 8.31 -9.92 5.31
C ASN A 33 6.85 -10.35 5.54
N TRP A 34 6.57 -11.59 5.97
CA TRP A 34 5.19 -12.05 6.23
C TRP A 34 4.40 -11.16 7.22
N TRP A 35 5.09 -10.60 8.21
CA TRP A 35 4.49 -9.78 9.26
C TRP A 35 4.00 -8.42 8.74
N THR A 36 4.62 -7.88 7.68
CA THR A 36 4.22 -6.59 7.10
C THR A 36 2.90 -6.70 6.35
N ASN A 37 2.61 -7.85 5.74
CA ASN A 37 1.31 -8.14 5.11
C ASN A 37 0.20 -8.27 6.17
N VAL A 38 0.48 -8.88 7.33
CA VAL A 38 -0.51 -9.02 8.41
C VAL A 38 -0.87 -7.67 9.02
N LEU A 39 0.10 -6.78 9.14
CA LEU A 39 -0.10 -5.43 9.64
C LEU A 39 -0.59 -4.44 8.57
N TYR A 40 -0.78 -4.86 7.31
CA TYR A 40 -1.20 -3.99 6.20
C TYR A 40 -0.25 -2.80 5.96
N ILE A 41 1.05 -3.01 6.13
CA ILE A 41 2.12 -2.01 5.94
C ILE A 41 3.18 -2.44 4.92
N ASN A 42 2.91 -3.51 4.18
CA ASN A 42 3.79 -4.01 3.12
C ASN A 42 4.06 -2.97 2.01
N ASN A 43 3.16 -2.01 1.81
CA ASN A 43 3.34 -0.90 0.86
C ASN A 43 4.34 0.16 1.29
N ILE A 44 4.62 0.27 2.59
CA ILE A 44 5.41 1.36 3.15
C ILE A 44 6.84 0.90 3.39
N ILE A 45 7.01 -0.32 3.90
CA ILE A 45 8.33 -0.80 4.36
C ILE A 45 9.22 -1.28 3.21
N ASP A 46 8.69 -2.14 2.34
CA ASP A 46 9.48 -2.79 1.28
C ASP A 46 8.62 -2.95 0.01
N PRO A 47 8.30 -1.83 -0.69
CA PRO A 47 7.37 -1.87 -1.81
C PRO A 47 7.87 -2.69 -3.00
N ASN A 48 9.18 -2.86 -3.14
CA ASN A 48 9.78 -3.67 -4.21
C ASN A 48 9.89 -5.16 -3.84
N ASN A 49 9.82 -5.50 -2.54
CA ASN A 49 10.06 -6.85 -2.01
C ASN A 49 8.86 -7.30 -1.14
N MET A 50 7.68 -7.30 -1.74
CA MET A 50 6.44 -7.74 -1.09
C MET A 50 6.29 -9.26 -1.22
N CYS A 51 5.91 -9.94 -0.13
CA CYS A 51 5.60 -11.38 -0.18
C CYS A 51 4.40 -11.69 -1.11
N LEU A 52 3.40 -10.80 -1.09
CA LEU A 52 2.18 -10.96 -1.84
C LEU A 52 1.82 -9.63 -2.47
N ILE A 53 2.15 -9.46 -3.75
CA ILE A 53 1.93 -8.19 -4.44
C ILE A 53 0.47 -7.77 -4.30
N ILE A 54 -0.52 -8.61 -4.62
CA ILE A 54 -1.95 -8.23 -4.56
C ILE A 54 -2.42 -7.67 -3.19
N SER A 55 -1.73 -8.01 -2.09
CA SER A 55 -2.06 -7.46 -0.77
C SER A 55 -1.78 -5.96 -0.64
N TRP A 56 -1.06 -5.36 -1.61
CA TRP A 56 -0.82 -3.92 -1.65
C TRP A 56 -2.13 -3.13 -1.67
N TYR A 57 -3.12 -3.58 -2.44
CA TYR A 57 -4.39 -2.88 -2.53
C TYR A 57 -5.15 -2.93 -1.20
N LEU A 58 -5.18 -4.12 -0.58
CA LEU A 58 -5.85 -4.34 0.70
C LEU A 58 -5.22 -3.51 1.84
N ALA A 59 -3.89 -3.36 1.80
CA ALA A 59 -3.16 -2.50 2.73
C ALA A 59 -3.48 -1.01 2.54
N ALA A 60 -3.63 -0.55 1.29
CA ALA A 60 -4.02 0.82 1.01
C ALA A 60 -5.44 1.12 1.52
N ASP A 61 -6.40 0.22 1.30
CA ASP A 61 -7.78 0.39 1.77
C ASP A 61 -7.86 0.51 3.30
N PHE A 62 -7.09 -0.32 4.02
CA PHE A 62 -7.01 -0.24 5.49
C PHE A 62 -6.48 1.12 5.96
N GLN A 63 -5.45 1.65 5.30
CA GLN A 63 -4.89 2.96 5.63
C GLN A 63 -5.89 4.08 5.34
N ILE A 64 -6.57 4.05 4.19
CA ILE A 64 -7.61 5.03 3.85
C ILE A 64 -8.72 5.01 4.90
N TYR A 65 -9.11 3.84 5.39
CA TYR A 65 -10.11 3.72 6.44
C TYR A 65 -9.67 4.38 7.76
N ILE A 66 -8.39 4.21 8.14
CA ILE A 66 -7.81 4.87 9.31
C ILE A 66 -7.73 6.39 9.14
N PHE A 67 -7.41 6.88 7.94
CA PHE A 67 -7.31 8.32 7.65
C PHE A 67 -8.67 8.99 7.36
N SER A 68 -9.71 8.22 7.04
CA SER A 68 -11.07 8.71 6.79
C SER A 68 -11.60 9.69 7.85
N PRO A 69 -11.50 9.43 9.18
CA PRO A 69 -11.93 10.40 10.19
C PRO A 69 -11.19 11.73 10.12
N LEU A 70 -9.96 11.79 9.60
CA LEU A 70 -9.23 13.03 9.40
C LEU A 70 -9.89 13.93 8.35
N LEU A 71 -10.60 13.34 7.39
CA LEU A 71 -11.41 14.09 6.42
C LEU A 71 -12.80 14.39 6.97
N ILE A 72 -13.44 13.45 7.68
CA ILE A 72 -14.85 13.60 8.10
C ILE A 72 -14.99 14.51 9.33
N LEU A 73 -14.12 14.41 10.33
CA LEU A 73 -14.21 15.18 11.57
C LEU A 73 -14.12 16.69 11.35
N PRO A 74 -13.28 17.22 10.44
CA PRO A 74 -13.25 18.65 10.17
C PRO A 74 -14.57 19.21 9.61
N PHE A 75 -15.23 18.47 8.72
CA PHE A 75 -16.56 18.85 8.23
C PHE A 75 -17.61 18.81 9.34
N ALA A 76 -17.54 17.81 10.22
CA ALA A 76 -18.53 17.62 11.29
C ALA A 76 -18.39 18.63 12.44
N LEU A 77 -17.16 19.01 12.81
CA LEU A 77 -16.89 19.81 14.02
C LEU A 77 -16.58 21.28 13.75
N PHE A 78 -15.96 21.59 12.61
CA PHE A 78 -15.42 22.93 12.33
C PHE A 78 -16.11 23.62 11.14
N GLY A 79 -17.14 22.98 10.56
CA GLY A 79 -17.95 23.53 9.48
C GLY A 79 -17.33 23.38 8.08
N THR A 80 -18.16 23.66 7.07
CA THR A 80 -17.85 23.35 5.65
C THR A 80 -16.60 24.02 5.12
N VAL A 81 -16.27 25.23 5.56
CA VAL A 81 -15.10 25.98 5.07
C VAL A 81 -13.79 25.33 5.51
N ILE A 82 -13.69 24.95 6.79
CA ILE A 82 -12.50 24.29 7.34
C ILE A 82 -12.39 22.86 6.78
N GLY A 83 -13.52 22.14 6.68
CA GLY A 83 -13.57 20.84 6.02
C GLY A 83 -13.05 20.89 4.58
N LEU A 84 -13.50 21.86 3.78
CA LEU A 84 -13.05 22.05 2.40
C LEU A 84 -11.55 22.38 2.34
N ALA A 85 -11.05 23.25 3.22
CA ALA A 85 -9.63 23.60 3.28
C ALA A 85 -8.75 22.37 3.56
N VAL A 86 -9.15 21.53 4.53
CA VAL A 86 -8.45 20.27 4.84
C VAL A 86 -8.50 19.31 3.66
N ALA A 87 -9.66 19.14 3.01
CA ALA A 87 -9.79 18.27 1.85
C ALA A 87 -8.90 18.71 0.68
N VAL A 88 -8.86 20.01 0.37
CA VAL A 88 -7.98 20.57 -0.67
C VAL A 88 -6.52 20.36 -0.31
N ALA A 89 -6.14 20.60 0.95
CA ALA A 89 -4.76 20.37 1.40
C ALA A 89 -4.34 18.91 1.22
N VAL A 90 -5.19 17.95 1.62
CA VAL A 90 -4.94 16.50 1.45
C VAL A 90 -4.79 16.14 -0.04
N LEU A 91 -5.65 16.68 -0.91
CA LEU A 91 -5.55 16.44 -2.35
C LEU A 91 -4.24 16.97 -2.93
N LEU A 92 -3.83 18.19 -2.58
CA LEU A 92 -2.58 18.78 -3.05
C LEU A 92 -1.36 17.99 -2.57
N ILE A 93 -1.36 17.55 -1.31
CA ILE A 93 -0.29 16.71 -0.76
C ILE A 93 -0.21 15.38 -1.51
N SER A 94 -1.35 14.73 -1.76
CA SER A 94 -1.38 13.45 -2.48
C SER A 94 -0.87 13.57 -3.92
N ALA A 95 -1.31 14.59 -4.66
CA ALA A 95 -0.87 14.86 -6.02
C ALA A 95 0.63 15.20 -6.07
N GLY A 96 1.10 16.02 -5.12
CA GLY A 96 2.51 16.33 -4.95
C GLY A 96 3.34 15.08 -4.71
N MET A 97 2.92 14.22 -3.78
CA MET A 97 3.65 12.99 -3.46
C MET A 97 3.73 12.03 -4.65
N ILE A 98 2.63 11.85 -5.40
CA ILE A 98 2.64 11.02 -6.61
C ILE A 98 3.61 11.60 -7.65
N SER A 99 3.57 12.91 -7.91
CA SER A 99 4.47 13.53 -8.89
C SER A 99 5.95 13.36 -8.54
N VAL A 100 6.31 13.50 -7.26
CA VAL A 100 7.68 13.30 -6.78
C VAL A 100 8.10 11.84 -6.97
N LEU A 101 7.25 10.89 -6.57
CA LEU A 101 7.54 9.46 -6.73
C LEU A 101 7.72 9.09 -8.20
N THR A 102 6.88 9.59 -9.10
CA THR A 102 7.01 9.35 -10.55
C THR A 102 8.34 9.88 -11.10
N VAL A 103 8.77 11.07 -10.67
CA VAL A 103 10.06 11.64 -11.08
C VAL A 103 11.24 10.83 -10.53
N LEU A 104 11.18 10.40 -9.27
CA LEU A 104 12.23 9.57 -8.66
C LEU A 104 12.34 8.20 -9.35
N PHE A 105 11.21 7.55 -9.62
CA PHE A 105 11.18 6.29 -10.36
C PHE A 105 11.71 6.45 -11.79
N SER A 106 11.29 7.49 -12.51
CA SER A 106 11.80 7.80 -13.85
C SER A 106 13.32 8.01 -13.85
N ARG A 107 13.86 8.73 -12.85
CA ARG A 107 15.30 8.94 -12.71
C ARG A 107 16.04 7.63 -12.44
N SER A 108 15.50 6.77 -11.58
CA SER A 108 16.11 5.47 -11.27
C SER A 108 16.12 4.49 -12.46
N ALA A 109 15.06 4.51 -13.28
CA ALA A 109 14.97 3.71 -14.51
C ALA A 109 15.97 4.18 -15.59
N ASN A 110 16.17 5.49 -15.72
CA ASN A 110 17.17 6.03 -16.63
C ASN A 110 18.60 5.67 -16.20
N LEU A 111 18.91 5.65 -14.90
CA LEU A 111 20.24 5.31 -14.40
C LEU A 111 20.62 3.83 -14.62
N THR A 112 19.64 2.93 -14.69
CA THR A 112 19.85 1.49 -14.94
C THR A 112 20.00 1.15 -16.42
N THR A 113 19.64 2.06 -17.35
CA THR A 113 19.80 1.85 -18.80
C THR A 113 21.19 2.27 -19.34
N TYR A 114 21.99 2.99 -18.54
CA TYR A 114 23.37 3.37 -18.88
C TYR A 114 24.44 2.38 -18.36
N HIS A 115 24.03 1.25 -17.80
CA HIS A 115 24.91 0.17 -17.34
C HIS A 115 24.62 -1.14 -18.08
#